data_AF-A0A150FPN5-F1
#
_entry.id   AF-A0A150FPN5-F1
#
_cell.length_a   1.000
_cell.length_b   1.000
_cell.length_c   1.000
_cell.angle_alpha   90.00
_cell.angle_beta   90.00
_cell.angle_gamma   90.00
#
_symmetry.space_group_name_H-M   'P 1'
#
loop_
_entity.id
_entity.type
_entity.pdbx_description
1 polymer ?
#
loop_
_entity_poly.entity_id
_entity_poly.type
_entity_poly.pdbx_seq_one_letter_code
_entity_poly.pdbx_strand_id
1 'polypeptide(L)' 'MEWKKGRIEFDDGTVYPAEFLMKGNGIVWNVKVYKDGKIIKEIDADEFSNKLGKSVEDVYPYKYHIE' A
#
# COMPACT_ATOMS: atom_id res chain seq x y z
N MET A 1 -8.62 0.25 12.87
CA MET A 1 -7.91 0.08 11.58
C MET A 1 -8.87 -0.62 10.66
N GLU A 2 -8.96 -0.22 9.39
CA GLU A 2 -9.93 -0.76 8.44
C GLU A 2 -9.24 -1.09 7.11
N TRP A 3 -9.56 -2.24 6.53
CA TRP A 3 -9.10 -2.59 5.18
C TRP A 3 -10.02 -1.95 4.15
N LYS A 4 -9.43 -1.18 3.24
CA LYS A 4 -10.12 -0.56 2.11
C LYS A 4 -9.62 -1.12 0.81
N LYS A 5 -10.55 -1.40 -0.11
CA LYS A 5 -10.23 -1.87 -1.45
C LYS A 5 -9.80 -0.71 -2.33
N GLY A 6 -8.96 -1.00 -3.30
CA GLY A 6 -8.46 -0.02 -4.23
C GLY A 6 -7.50 -0.62 -5.24
N ARG A 7 -6.62 0.23 -5.76
CA ARG A 7 -5.57 -0.16 -6.69
C ARG A 7 -4.28 0.61 -6.44
N ILE A 8 -3.17 0.00 -6.80
CA ILE A 8 -1.83 0.58 -6.76
C ILE A 8 -1.32 0.74 -8.19
N GLU A 9 -0.79 1.92 -8.52
CA GLU A 9 -0.10 2.19 -9.79
C GLU A 9 1.40 2.32 -9.51
N PHE A 10 2.21 1.56 -10.25
CA PHE A 10 3.67 1.60 -10.17
C PHE A 10 4.25 2.53 -11.25
N ASP A 11 5.51 2.95 -11.10
CA ASP A 11 6.17 3.89 -12.02
C ASP A 11 6.31 3.37 -13.47
N ASP A 12 6.19 2.06 -13.67
CA ASP A 12 6.15 1.43 -14.99
C ASP A 12 4.76 1.52 -15.66
N GLY A 13 3.79 2.18 -15.01
CA GLY A 13 2.40 2.34 -15.46
C GLY A 13 1.52 1.11 -15.21
N THR A 14 2.04 0.07 -14.56
CA THR A 14 1.24 -1.12 -14.24
C THR A 14 0.30 -0.84 -13.06
N VAL A 15 -0.91 -1.38 -13.16
CA VAL A 15 -1.95 -1.20 -12.14
C VAL A 15 -2.39 -2.54 -11.61
N TYR A 16 -2.41 -2.67 -10.28
CA TYR A 16 -2.83 -3.90 -9.61
C TYR A 16 -3.95 -3.62 -8.60
N PRO A 17 -4.92 -4.54 -8.45
CA PRO A 17 -5.86 -4.50 -7.35
C PRO A 17 -5.10 -4.61 -6.03
N ALA A 18 -5.54 -3.84 -5.04
CA ALA A 18 -4.89 -3.78 -3.74
C ALA A 18 -5.90 -3.58 -2.61
N GLU A 19 -5.50 -3.99 -1.41
CA GLU A 19 -6.17 -3.60 -0.17
C GLU A 19 -5.20 -2.81 0.70
N PHE A 20 -5.72 -1.75 1.33
CA PHE A 20 -4.97 -0.83 2.16
C PHE A 20 -5.53 -0.90 3.58
N LEU A 21 -4.69 -1.27 4.54
CA LEU A 21 -5.03 -1.18 5.96
C LEU A 21 -4.83 0.26 6.39
N MET A 22 -5.90 0.98 6.65
CA MET A 22 -5.85 2.39 7.02
C MET A 22 -5.85 2.57 8.54
N LYS A 23 -4.97 3.43 9.05
CA LYS A 23 -5.15 4.07 10.35
C LYS A 23 -6.24 5.15 10.23
N GLY A 24 -6.94 5.42 11.34
CA GLY A 24 -8.10 6.32 11.36
C GLY A 24 -7.82 7.77 10.93
N ASN A 25 -6.55 8.15 10.78
CA ASN A 25 -6.09 9.44 10.26
C ASN A 25 -5.76 9.42 8.75
N GLY A 26 -6.14 8.35 8.03
CA GLY A 26 -5.89 8.24 6.58
C GLY A 26 -4.50 7.73 6.20
N ILE A 27 -3.67 7.35 7.17
CA ILE A 27 -2.34 6.78 6.91
C ILE A 27 -2.47 5.30 6.54
N VAL A 28 -1.80 4.89 5.46
CA VAL A 28 -1.67 3.49 5.05
C VAL A 28 -0.69 2.79 5.99
N TRP A 29 -1.15 1.75 6.67
CA TRP A 29 -0.35 0.93 7.59
C TRP A 29 0.19 -0.34 6.91
N ASN A 30 -0.60 -0.96 6.05
CA ASN A 30 -0.21 -2.17 5.34
C ASN A 30 -0.90 -2.21 3.96
N VAL A 31 -0.23 -2.78 2.96
CA VAL A 31 -0.79 -2.99 1.63
C VAL A 31 -0.65 -4.44 1.20
N LYS A 32 -1.76 -4.97 0.69
CA LYS A 32 -1.80 -6.26 -0.01
C LYS A 32 -1.98 -6.01 -1.49
N VAL A 33 -1.03 -6.46 -2.30
CA VAL A 33 -1.10 -6.38 -3.77
C VAL A 33 -1.55 -7.71 -4.32
N TYR A 34 -2.57 -7.66 -5.18
CA TYR A 34 -3.17 -8.83 -5.80
C TYR A 34 -2.76 -8.94 -7.26
N LYS A 35 -2.48 -10.16 -7.71
CA LYS A 35 -2.32 -10.54 -9.12
C LYS A 35 -3.02 -11.87 -9.34
N ASP A 36 -3.84 -11.95 -10.37
CA ASP A 36 -4.64 -13.15 -10.70
C ASP A 36 -5.48 -13.66 -9.50
N GLY A 37 -6.02 -12.73 -8.70
CA GLY A 37 -6.83 -13.04 -7.51
C GLY A 37 -6.07 -13.54 -6.29
N LYS A 38 -4.73 -13.56 -6.33
CA LYS A 38 -3.86 -13.99 -5.21
C LYS A 38 -2.99 -12.85 -4.71
N ILE A 39 -2.71 -12.84 -3.41
CA ILE A 39 -1.74 -11.91 -2.81
C ILE A 39 -0.35 -12.31 -3.27
N ILE A 40 0.33 -11.41 -3.99
CA ILE A 40 1.72 -11.61 -4.42
C ILE A 40 2.72 -10.88 -3.53
N LYS A 41 2.26 -9.85 -2.80
CA LYS A 41 3.07 -9.07 -1.91
C LYS A 41 2.23 -8.46 -0.80
N GLU A 42 2.70 -8.59 0.42
CA GLU A 42 2.25 -7.81 1.57
C GLU A 42 3.38 -6.85 1.96
N ILE A 43 3.04 -5.59 2.16
CA ILE A 43 3.98 -4.52 2.50
C ILE A 43 3.52 -3.94 3.82
N ASP A 44 4.26 -4.24 4.89
CA ASP A 44 4.14 -3.50 6.14
C ASP A 44 4.83 -2.14 5.93
N ALA A 45 4.01 -1.09 5.93
CA ALA A 45 4.47 0.26 5.63
C ALA A 45 5.44 0.77 6.70
N ASP A 46 5.18 0.41 7.96
CA ASP A 46 5.96 0.80 9.12
C ASP A 46 7.31 0.07 9.14
N GLU A 47 7.32 -1.25 8.89
CA GLU A 47 8.57 -2.02 8.79
C GLU A 47 9.46 -1.53 7.65
N PHE A 48 8.86 -1.27 6.48
CA PHE A 48 9.59 -0.82 5.30
C PHE A 48 10.17 0.59 5.47
N SER A 49 9.39 1.51 6.05
CA SER A 49 9.85 2.88 6.29
C SER A 49 10.94 2.96 7.36
N ASN A 50 10.83 2.17 8.44
CA ASN A 50 11.87 2.04 9.46
C ASN A 50 13.21 1.55 8.88
N LYS A 51 13.21 0.59 7.95
CA LYS A 51 14.44 0.13 7.28
C LYS A 51 15.14 1.24 6.50
N LEU A 52 14.41 2.25 6.05
CA LEU A 52 14.93 3.38 5.29
C LEU A 52 15.23 4.60 6.17
N GLY A 53 14.95 4.54 7.47
CA GLY A 53 15.08 5.68 8.39
C GLY A 53 14.19 6.87 8.00
N LYS A 54 13.03 6.58 7.41
CA LYS A 54 12.08 7.57 6.87
C LYS A 54 10.68 7.36 7.46
N SER A 55 9.82 8.36 7.38
CA SER A 55 8.41 8.19 7.73
C SER A 55 7.66 7.41 6.64
N VAL A 56 6.59 6.70 7.00
CA VAL A 56 5.72 5.98 6.05
C VAL A 56 5.28 6.86 4.88
N GLU A 57 4.98 8.12 5.18
CA GLU A 57 4.55 9.16 4.24
C GLU A 57 5.64 9.50 3.19
N ASP A 58 6.93 9.35 3.53
CA ASP A 58 8.08 9.63 2.66
C ASP A 58 8.49 8.43 1.79
N VAL A 59 8.00 7.24 2.14
CA VAL A 59 8.45 5.96 1.56
C VAL A 59 7.39 5.36 0.67
N TYR A 60 6.12 5.72 0.86
CA TYR A 60 5.04 5.32 -0.03
C TYR A 60 5.09 6.09 -1.35
N PRO A 61 5.59 5.51 -2.45
CA PRO A 61 5.78 6.23 -3.71
C PRO A 61 4.64 5.97 -4.70
N TYR A 62 3.57 5.27 -4.31
CA TYR A 62 2.54 4.82 -5.25
C TYR A 62 1.31 5.72 -5.19
N LYS A 63 0.77 6.07 -6.36
CA LYS A 63 -0.60 6.59 -6.44
C LYS A 63 -1.53 5.45 -6.08
N TYR A 64 -2.18 5.53 -4.93
CA TYR A 64 -3.25 4.63 -4.56
C TYR A 64 -4.61 5.31 -4.77
N HIS A 65 -5.57 4.54 -5.24
CA HIS A 65 -6.96 4.97 -5.35
C HIS A 65 -7.82 4.02 -4.54
N ILE A 66 -8.58 4.57 -3.59
CA ILE A 66 -9.55 3.84 -2.79
C ILE A 66 -10.91 3.96 -3.50
N GLU A 67 -11.64 2.85 -3.60
CA GLU A 67 -13.01 2.81 -4.14
C GLU A 67 -14.06 3.31 -3.14
#